data_AF-A0A7V3J9U6-F1
#
_entry.id   AF-A0A7V3J9U6-F1
#
_cell.length_a   1.000
_cell.length_b   1.000
_cell.length_c   1.000
_cell.angle_alpha   90.00
_cell.angle_beta   90.00
_cell.angle_gamma   90.00
#
_symmetry.space_group_name_H-M   'P 1'
#
loop_
_entity.id
_entity.type
_entity.pdbx_description
1 polymer ?
#
loop_
_entity_poly.entity_id
_entity_poly.type
_entity_poly.pdbx_seq_one_letter_code
_entity_poly.pdbx_strand_id
1 'polypeptide(L)'
;MILTKRQKEVLDFIQQFILTRGYPPTIREIAEGLNLGINNIYSIQRHLKVLEEKGFIKRNPRKPRGIELLHFKLSNAAMIPLVGKVSAGFPIPAIEEIEGNVVLDALFVKDAHNTIALRIKGDSMIGAGILDRDIVVVKIGSVVKNGDIVVAFVD
;
A
#
# COMPACT_ATOMS: atom_id res chain seq x y z
N MET A 1 20.53 -8.36 5.58
CA MET A 1 21.19 -7.34 6.42
C MET A 1 20.44 -7.20 7.73
N ILE A 2 21.16 -7.16 8.86
CA ILE A 2 20.55 -7.09 10.19
C ILE A 2 20.46 -5.62 10.63
N LEU A 3 19.26 -5.17 11.00
CA LEU A 3 19.02 -3.88 11.62
C LEU A 3 18.87 -4.07 13.13
N THR A 4 19.39 -3.13 13.91
CA THR A 4 19.07 -3.09 15.36
C THR A 4 17.61 -2.70 15.54
N LYS A 5 17.02 -3.02 16.70
CA LYS A 5 15.64 -2.65 17.02
C LYS A 5 15.36 -1.16 16.77
N ARG A 6 16.27 -0.28 17.20
CA ARG A 6 16.13 1.18 17.00
C ARG A 6 16.27 1.61 15.53
N GLN A 7 17.19 1.02 14.79
CA GLN A 7 17.33 1.31 13.35
C GLN A 7 16.08 0.90 12.58
N LYS A 8 15.49 -0.24 12.95
CA LYS A 8 14.23 -0.72 12.38
C LYS A 8 13.08 0.22 12.72
N GLU A 9 12.93 0.63 13.98
CA GLU A 9 11.89 1.60 14.39
C GLU A 9 11.97 2.92 13.61
N VAL A 10 13.18 3.44 13.36
CA VAL A 10 13.38 4.65 12.54
C VAL A 10 12.98 4.40 11.08
N LEU A 11 13.38 3.27 10.50
CA LEU A 11 13.03 2.93 9.12
C LEU A 11 11.51 2.74 8.95
N ASP A 12 10.89 1.99 9.87
CA ASP A 12 9.45 1.70 9.88
C ASP A 12 8.65 3.01 10.04
N PHE A 13 9.10 3.92 10.90
CA PHE A 13 8.48 5.25 11.04
C PHE A 13 8.55 6.06 9.73
N ILE A 14 9.72 6.11 9.08
CA ILE A 14 9.88 6.83 7.80
C ILE A 14 8.94 6.26 6.74
N GLN A 15 8.85 4.92 6.65
CA GLN A 15 7.93 4.24 5.75
C GLN A 15 6.48 4.63 6.06
N GLN A 16 6.01 4.44 7.29
CA GLN A 16 4.63 4.78 7.68
C GLN A 16 4.29 6.26 7.48
N PHE A 17 5.25 7.15 7.74
CA PHE A 17 5.06 8.59 7.55
C PHE A 17 4.86 8.93 6.08
N ILE A 18 5.71 8.40 5.19
CA ILE A 18 5.55 8.58 3.74
C ILE A 18 4.23 8.01 3.27
N LEU A 19 3.85 6.83 3.76
CA LEU A 19 2.61 6.17 3.38
C LEU A 19 1.35 6.94 3.80
N THR A 20 1.39 7.57 4.97
CA THR A 20 0.22 8.28 5.52
C THR A 20 0.13 9.72 5.01
N ARG A 21 1.27 10.38 4.76
CA ARG A 21 1.33 11.81 4.42
C ARG A 21 1.65 12.09 2.96
N GLY A 22 2.18 11.11 2.22
CA GLY A 22 2.61 11.26 0.84
C GLY A 22 3.96 11.96 0.64
N TYR A 23 4.70 12.23 1.72
CA TYR A 23 6.03 12.88 1.66
C TYR A 23 6.94 12.43 2.81
N PRO A 24 8.28 12.49 2.64
CA PRO A 24 9.22 12.05 3.67
C PRO A 24 9.27 12.99 4.88
N PRO A 25 9.46 12.43 6.09
CA PRO A 25 9.58 13.22 7.30
C PRO A 25 10.92 13.97 7.35
N THR A 26 10.94 15.03 8.14
CA THR A 26 12.14 15.74 8.59
C THR A 26 12.74 15.03 9.80
N ILE A 27 13.99 15.35 10.13
CA ILE A 27 14.67 14.80 11.30
C ILE A 27 13.92 15.15 12.61
N ARG A 28 13.29 16.33 12.68
CA ARG A 28 12.50 16.76 13.84
C ARG A 28 11.22 15.95 13.99
N GLU A 29 10.49 15.73 12.89
CA GLU A 29 9.29 14.89 12.90
C GLU A 29 9.59 13.43 13.29
N ILE A 30 10.76 12.90 12.89
CA ILE A 30 11.21 11.57 13.35
C ILE A 30 11.46 11.57 14.87
N ALA A 31 12.06 12.64 15.41
CA ALA A 31 12.35 12.75 16.84
C ALA A 31 11.08 12.82 17.68
N GLU A 32 10.14 13.66 17.26
CA GLU A 32 8.84 13.84 17.89
C GLU A 32 8.00 12.56 17.78
N GLY A 33 7.88 12.00 16.58
CA GLY A 33 7.03 10.83 16.34
C GLY A 33 7.49 9.54 17.03
N LEU A 34 8.78 9.41 17.34
CA LEU A 34 9.33 8.27 18.08
C LEU A 34 9.46 8.54 19.59
N ASN A 35 8.93 9.67 20.09
CA ASN A 35 9.03 10.10 21.48
C ASN A 35 10.46 10.03 22.03
N LEU A 36 11.45 10.37 21.19
CA LEU A 36 12.88 10.21 21.50
C LEU A 36 13.44 11.29 22.44
N GLY A 37 12.59 12.21 22.88
CA GLY A 37 13.00 13.47 23.46
C GLY A 37 13.58 14.40 22.39
N ILE A 38 13.23 15.68 22.48
CA ILE A 38 13.67 16.74 21.55
C ILE A 38 15.21 16.85 21.49
N ASN A 39 15.90 16.33 22.52
CA ASN A 39 17.34 16.39 22.68
C ASN A 39 18.14 15.39 21.81
N ASN A 40 17.48 14.55 20.98
CA ASN A 40 18.18 13.44 20.31
C ASN A 40 18.24 13.47 18.78
N ILE A 41 18.35 14.68 18.20
CA ILE A 41 18.59 14.88 16.76
C ILE A 41 19.86 14.14 16.29
N TYR A 42 20.92 14.15 17.10
CA TYR A 42 22.19 13.50 16.76
C TYR A 42 22.10 11.97 16.66
N SER A 43 21.36 11.30 17.56
CA SER A 43 21.18 9.84 17.45
C SER A 43 20.37 9.47 16.21
N ILE A 44 19.35 10.25 15.85
CA ILE A 44 18.58 10.02 14.62
C ILE A 44 19.48 10.18 13.40
N GLN A 45 20.32 11.22 13.35
CA GLN A 45 21.29 11.36 12.28
C GLN A 45 22.24 10.17 12.18
N ARG A 46 22.68 9.61 13.32
CA ARG A 46 23.51 8.39 13.37
C ARG A 46 22.75 7.18 12.82
N HIS A 47 21.50 6.97 13.22
CA HIS A 47 20.67 5.89 12.70
C HIS A 47 20.43 6.02 11.19
N LEU A 48 20.09 7.22 10.72
CA LEU A 48 19.91 7.52 9.30
C LEU A 48 21.19 7.26 8.49
N LYS A 49 22.36 7.62 9.01
CA LYS A 49 23.65 7.33 8.36
C LYS A 49 23.85 5.82 8.19
N VAL A 50 23.60 5.03 9.24
CA VAL A 50 23.73 3.56 9.16
C VAL A 50 22.70 2.96 8.21
N LEU A 51 21.47 3.48 8.17
CA LEU A 51 20.44 3.03 7.23
C LEU A 51 20.84 3.32 5.77
N GLU A 52 21.50 4.46 5.53
CA GLU A 52 22.03 4.85 4.22
C GLU A 52 23.22 3.98 3.80
N GLU A 53 24.19 3.74 4.70
CA GLU A 53 25.32 2.84 4.46
C GLU A 53 24.87 1.40 4.18
N LYS A 54 23.80 0.96 4.83
CA LYS A 54 23.15 -0.34 4.59
C LYS A 54 22.21 -0.34 3.37
N GLY A 55 22.10 0.78 2.64
CA GLY A 55 21.33 0.87 1.41
C GLY A 55 19.80 0.84 1.60
N PHE A 56 19.26 1.07 2.79
CA PHE A 56 17.80 1.15 3.00
C PHE A 56 17.23 2.50 2.54
N ILE A 57 18.01 3.57 2.69
CA ILE A 57 17.63 4.93 2.34
C ILE A 57 18.76 5.63 1.57
N LYS A 58 18.42 6.72 0.90
CA LYS A 58 19.35 7.72 0.37
C LYS A 58 18.94 9.08 0.91
N ARG A 59 19.91 9.96 1.18
CA ARG A 59 19.62 11.30 1.70
C ARG A 59 20.20 12.40 0.83
N ASN A 60 19.43 13.48 0.71
CA ASN A 60 19.90 14.76 0.22
C ASN A 60 19.99 15.75 1.39
N PRO A 61 21.19 16.01 1.95
CA PRO A 61 21.35 16.86 3.14
C PRO A 61 20.99 18.34 2.89
N ARG A 62 20.87 18.76 1.63
CA ARG A 62 20.45 20.13 1.27
C ARG A 62 18.94 20.33 1.33
N LYS A 63 18.15 19.25 1.48
CA LYS A 63 16.69 19.30 1.54
C LYS A 63 16.21 18.78 2.91
N PRO A 64 15.39 19.54 3.66
CA PRO A 64 14.83 19.10 4.95
C PRO A 64 14.06 17.78 4.86
N ARG A 65 13.42 17.54 3.71
CA ARG A 65 12.67 16.32 3.35
C ARG A 65 13.40 15.53 2.26
N GLY A 66 14.72 15.45 2.35
CA GLY A 66 15.56 14.81 1.34
C GLY A 66 15.74 13.31 1.52
N ILE A 67 14.88 12.61 2.27
CA ILE A 67 15.01 11.17 2.51
C ILE A 67 14.26 10.41 1.41
N GLU A 68 14.94 9.50 0.74
CA GLU A 68 14.40 8.60 -0.28
C GLU A 68 14.57 7.15 0.19
N LEU A 69 13.54 6.32 0.07
CA LEU A 69 13.61 4.88 0.37
C LEU A 69 14.13 4.14 -0.86
N LEU A 70 15.28 3.47 -0.73
CA LEU A 70 15.90 2.74 -1.84
C LEU A 70 15.31 1.34 -2.01
N HIS A 71 14.94 0.72 -0.89
CA HIS A 71 14.24 -0.55 -0.88
C HIS A 71 12.92 -0.29 -0.16
N PHE A 72 11.98 0.31 -0.89
CA PHE A 72 10.58 0.29 -0.50
C PHE A 72 10.13 -1.17 -0.60
N LYS A 73 10.46 -1.98 0.41
CA LYS A 73 9.75 -3.22 0.60
C LYS A 73 8.32 -2.78 0.85
N LEU A 74 7.47 -2.99 -0.15
CA LEU A 74 6.08 -3.36 0.04
C LEU A 74 6.10 -4.59 0.94
N SER A 75 6.40 -4.42 2.23
CA SER A 75 6.49 -5.51 3.19
C SER A 75 5.13 -6.18 3.37
N ASN A 76 4.08 -5.51 2.88
CA ASN A 76 2.74 -6.03 2.74
C ASN A 76 2.31 -5.90 1.27
N ALA A 77 2.90 -6.68 0.37
CA ALA A 77 2.33 -6.84 -0.96
C ALA A 77 1.12 -7.81 -0.84
N ALA A 78 -0.06 -7.34 -1.20
CA ALA A 78 -1.24 -8.19 -1.31
C ALA A 78 -1.26 -8.83 -2.70
N MET A 79 -1.28 -10.17 -2.75
CA MET A 79 -1.53 -10.91 -3.98
C MET A 79 -3.04 -11.08 -4.13
N ILE A 80 -3.62 -10.40 -5.11
CA ILE A 80 -5.05 -10.44 -5.39
C ILE A 80 -5.29 -11.33 -6.61
N PRO A 81 -6.13 -12.36 -6.54
CA PRO A 81 -6.42 -13.20 -7.69
C PRO A 81 -7.17 -12.40 -8.76
N LEU A 82 -6.66 -12.45 -9.99
CA LEU A 82 -7.35 -11.94 -11.17
C LEU A 82 -8.30 -13.04 -11.67
N VAL A 83 -9.59 -12.76 -11.59
CA VAL A 83 -10.64 -13.71 -11.94
C VAL A 83 -11.21 -13.35 -13.31
N GLY A 84 -11.20 -14.31 -14.23
CA GLY A 84 -11.71 -14.14 -15.58
C GLY A 84 -13.23 -14.30 -15.65
N LYS A 85 -13.74 -15.36 -15.00
CA LYS A 85 -15.17 -15.67 -14.93
C LYS A 85 -15.63 -15.83 -13.49
N VAL A 86 -16.65 -15.04 -13.13
CA VAL A 86 -17.35 -15.12 -11.83
C VAL A 86 -18.77 -15.58 -12.10
N SER A 87 -19.17 -16.69 -11.49
CA SER A 87 -20.56 -17.12 -11.50
C SER A 87 -21.24 -16.76 -10.19
N ALA A 88 -22.52 -16.40 -10.28
CA ALA A 88 -23.34 -16.14 -9.12
C ALA A 88 -23.48 -17.42 -8.29
N GLY A 89 -23.02 -17.36 -7.04
CA GLY A 89 -23.25 -18.36 -6.00
C GLY A 89 -23.67 -17.61 -4.74
N PHE A 90 -24.83 -17.90 -4.20
CA PHE A 90 -25.21 -17.38 -2.88
C PHE A 90 -24.84 -18.44 -1.84
N PRO A 91 -24.17 -18.09 -0.73
CA PRO A 91 -23.80 -16.74 -0.28
C PRO A 91 -22.41 -16.26 -0.73
N ILE A 92 -21.66 -17.05 -1.50
CA ILE A 92 -20.29 -16.74 -1.92
C ILE A 92 -20.16 -16.95 -3.43
N PRO A 93 -19.70 -15.94 -4.20
CA PRO A 93 -19.47 -16.10 -5.63
C PRO A 93 -18.50 -17.26 -5.88
N ALA A 94 -18.84 -18.14 -6.82
CA ALA A 94 -17.94 -19.20 -7.23
C ALA A 94 -16.91 -18.60 -8.20
N ILE A 95 -15.65 -18.52 -7.75
CA ILE A 95 -14.51 -18.19 -8.61
C ILE A 95 -14.27 -19.41 -9.49
N GLU A 96 -14.58 -19.30 -10.79
CA GLU A 96 -14.46 -20.43 -11.72
C GLU A 96 -13.11 -20.48 -12.42
N GLU A 97 -12.50 -19.31 -12.66
CA GLU A 97 -11.26 -19.21 -13.45
C GLU A 97 -10.34 -18.12 -12.92
N ILE A 98 -9.17 -18.52 -12.42
CA ILE A 98 -8.09 -17.61 -11.99
C ILE A 98 -7.11 -17.48 -13.16
N GLU A 99 -7.09 -16.29 -13.79
CA GLU A 99 -6.19 -15.98 -14.91
C GLU A 99 -4.78 -15.61 -14.44
N GLY A 100 -4.63 -15.23 -13.17
CA GLY A 100 -3.35 -14.84 -12.60
C GLY A 100 -3.49 -14.11 -11.26
N ASN A 101 -2.47 -13.31 -10.92
CA ASN A 101 -2.48 -12.49 -9.71
C ASN A 101 -2.05 -11.06 -10.03
N VAL A 102 -2.71 -10.10 -9.39
CA VAL A 102 -2.30 -8.70 -9.33
C VAL A 102 -1.58 -8.48 -8.02
N VAL A 103 -0.40 -7.87 -8.08
CA VAL A 103 0.36 -7.49 -6.88
C VAL A 103 0.05 -6.04 -6.57
N LEU A 104 -0.54 -5.81 -5.40
CA LEU A 104 -0.88 -4.47 -4.91
C LEU A 104 -0.17 -4.18 -3.60
N ASP A 105 0.03 -2.90 -3.31
CA ASP A 105 0.35 -2.48 -1.95
C ASP A 105 -0.86 -2.79 -1.05
N ALA A 106 -0.64 -3.46 0.08
CA ALA A 106 -1.70 -3.76 1.05
C ALA A 106 -2.34 -2.49 1.61
N LEU A 107 -1.76 -1.30 1.43
CA LEU A 107 -2.46 -0.05 1.73
C LEU A 107 -3.71 0.17 0.88
N PHE A 108 -3.73 -0.36 -0.35
CA PHE A 108 -4.91 -0.31 -1.22
C PHE A 108 -5.89 -1.44 -0.92
N VAL A 109 -5.51 -2.42 -0.09
CA VAL A 109 -6.29 -3.64 0.16
C VAL A 109 -6.47 -3.86 1.67
N LYS A 110 -7.66 -3.51 2.18
CA LYS A 110 -7.99 -3.71 3.61
C LYS A 110 -8.10 -5.18 4.01
N ASP A 111 -8.57 -6.04 3.11
CA ASP A 111 -8.81 -7.46 3.36
C ASP A 111 -8.50 -8.26 2.09
N ALA A 112 -7.27 -8.76 1.98
CA ALA A 112 -6.83 -9.49 0.80
C ALA A 112 -7.56 -10.83 0.59
N HIS A 113 -8.09 -11.43 1.66
CA HIS A 113 -8.79 -12.72 1.57
C HIS A 113 -10.19 -12.58 0.97
N ASN A 114 -10.83 -11.42 1.17
CA ASN A 114 -12.12 -11.09 0.57
C ASN A 114 -12.01 -10.07 -0.55
N THR A 115 -10.89 -10.06 -1.29
CA THR A 115 -10.70 -9.14 -2.42
C THR A 115 -10.29 -9.91 -3.66
N ILE A 116 -10.90 -9.58 -4.78
CA ILE A 116 -10.59 -10.14 -6.10
C ILE A 116 -10.32 -9.01 -7.09
N ALA A 117 -9.62 -9.30 -8.18
CA ALA A 117 -9.46 -8.40 -9.30
C ALA A 117 -10.29 -8.91 -10.49
N LEU A 118 -10.92 -8.00 -11.22
CA LEU A 118 -11.72 -8.30 -12.40
C LEU A 118 -11.28 -7.42 -13.56
N ARG A 119 -11.23 -8.01 -14.76
CA ARG A 119 -11.03 -7.25 -16.00
C ARG A 119 -12.38 -6.75 -16.50
N ILE A 120 -12.49 -5.44 -16.69
CA ILE A 120 -13.67 -4.81 -17.24
C ILE A 120 -13.78 -5.12 -18.72
N LYS A 121 -15.01 -5.38 -19.16
CA LYS A 121 -15.37 -5.55 -20.57
C LYS A 121 -16.52 -4.59 -20.89
N GLY A 122 -16.30 -3.71 -21.87
CA GLY A 122 -17.26 -2.69 -22.28
C GLY A 122 -17.01 -1.32 -21.65
N ASP A 123 -17.96 -0.42 -21.86
CA ASP A 123 -17.82 1.03 -21.65
C ASP A 123 -18.94 1.62 -20.76
N SER A 124 -19.72 0.79 -20.08
CA SER A 124 -20.84 1.24 -19.24
C SER A 124 -20.43 2.17 -18.09
N MET A 125 -19.17 2.13 -17.67
CA MET A 125 -18.64 2.87 -16.52
C MET A 125 -17.62 3.97 -16.91
N ILE A 126 -17.56 4.38 -18.18
CA ILE A 126 -16.63 5.43 -18.65
C ILE A 126 -16.79 6.75 -17.88
N GLY A 127 -18.00 7.10 -17.46
CA GLY A 127 -18.28 8.32 -16.68
C GLY A 127 -17.67 8.31 -15.28
N ALA A 128 -17.36 7.13 -14.75
CA ALA A 128 -16.60 6.95 -13.52
C ALA A 128 -15.08 6.83 -13.76
N GLY A 129 -14.63 6.98 -15.01
CA GLY A 129 -13.23 6.79 -15.41
C GLY A 129 -12.80 5.32 -15.48
N ILE A 130 -13.74 4.38 -15.53
CA ILE A 130 -13.48 2.94 -15.66
C ILE A 130 -13.68 2.55 -17.12
N LEU A 131 -12.61 2.13 -17.79
CA LEU A 131 -12.55 1.88 -19.23
C LEU A 131 -12.51 0.38 -19.54
N ASP A 132 -12.77 0.04 -20.81
CA ASP A 132 -12.60 -1.34 -21.30
C ASP A 132 -11.18 -1.83 -21.02
N ARG A 133 -11.07 -3.08 -20.54
CA ARG A 133 -9.84 -3.78 -20.14
C ARG A 133 -9.15 -3.28 -18.88
N ASP A 134 -9.67 -2.25 -18.23
CA ASP A 134 -9.19 -1.86 -16.89
C ASP A 134 -9.32 -3.03 -15.93
N ILE A 135 -8.42 -3.06 -14.94
CA ILE A 135 -8.48 -4.01 -13.84
C ILE A 135 -9.04 -3.28 -12.63
N VAL A 136 -10.20 -3.72 -12.16
CA VAL A 136 -10.81 -3.21 -10.94
C VAL A 136 -10.59 -4.19 -9.80
N VAL A 137 -10.39 -3.64 -8.61
CA VAL A 137 -10.18 -4.42 -7.38
C VAL A 137 -11.47 -4.34 -6.57
N VAL A 138 -12.07 -5.48 -6.29
CA VAL A 138 -13.42 -5.59 -5.74
C VAL A 138 -13.39 -6.37 -4.44
N LYS A 139 -13.92 -5.76 -3.38
CA LYS A 139 -14.14 -6.44 -2.11
C LYS A 139 -15.43 -7.27 -2.21
N ILE A 140 -15.34 -8.56 -1.89
CA ILE A 140 -16.49 -9.46 -1.79
C ILE A 140 -17.26 -9.15 -0.49
N GLY A 141 -18.56 -8.93 -0.61
CA GLY A 141 -19.46 -8.73 0.52
C GLY A 141 -20.83 -8.24 0.11
N SER A 142 -21.78 -8.26 1.05
CA SER A 142 -23.19 -7.91 0.84
C SER A 142 -23.58 -6.52 1.34
N VAL A 143 -22.65 -5.79 1.97
CA VAL A 143 -22.93 -4.46 2.55
C VAL A 143 -22.31 -3.38 1.67
N VAL A 144 -23.17 -2.63 0.99
CA VAL A 144 -22.83 -1.50 0.12
C VAL A 144 -23.59 -0.25 0.54
N LYS A 145 -23.08 0.93 0.21
CA LYS A 145 -23.71 2.22 0.49
C LYS A 145 -24.15 2.89 -0.80
N ASN A 146 -25.16 3.76 -0.72
CA ASN A 146 -25.54 4.60 -1.85
C ASN A 146 -24.32 5.42 -2.34
N GLY A 147 -24.03 5.31 -3.63
CA GLY A 147 -22.87 5.94 -4.27
C GLY A 147 -21.66 5.02 -4.43
N ASP A 148 -21.67 3.81 -3.84
CA ASP A 148 -20.63 2.82 -4.11
C ASP A 148 -20.78 2.28 -5.55
N ILE A 149 -19.64 2.09 -6.23
CA ILE A 149 -19.59 1.33 -7.49
C ILE A 149 -19.54 -0.15 -7.12
N VAL A 150 -20.52 -0.91 -7.60
CA VAL A 150 -20.69 -2.31 -7.25
C VAL A 150 -20.66 -3.19 -8.48
N VAL A 151 -20.12 -4.40 -8.32
CA VAL A 151 -20.35 -5.49 -9.26
C VAL A 151 -21.51 -6.29 -8.70
N ALA A 152 -22.63 -6.29 -9.42
CA ALA A 152 -23.84 -6.98 -9.02
C ALA A 152 -24.28 -7.94 -10.13
N PHE A 153 -24.90 -9.05 -9.72
CA PHE A 153 -25.67 -9.88 -10.62
C PHE A 153 -27.10 -9.33 -10.69
N VAL A 154 -27.62 -9.14 -11.89
CA VAL A 154 -28.99 -8.69 -12.16
C VAL A 154 -29.64 -9.76 -13.01
N ASP A 155 -30.79 -10.26 -12.56
CA ASP A 155 -31.69 -11.17 -13.29
C ASP A 155 -32.88 -10.37 -13.84
#